data_AF-W6KSF0-F1
#
_entry.id   AF-W6KSF0-F1
#
_cell.length_a   1.000
_cell.length_b   1.000
_cell.length_c   1.000
_cell.angle_alpha   90.00
_cell.angle_beta   90.00
_cell.angle_gamma   90.00
#
_symmetry.space_group_name_H-M   'P 1'
#
loop_
_entity.id
_entity.type
_entity.pdbx_description
1 polymer ?
#
loop_
_entity_poly.entity_id
_entity_poly.type
_entity_poly.pdbx_seq_one_letter_code
_entity_poly.pdbx_strand_id
1 'polypeptide(L)'
;MFRVSKFLFPKPGCEEITRTARRIQLKPQEYYAQHRMQVWQMRFKEMGPLYSKVWVALGGKMRRRRIGRQIDIKDLRYYWRPIEPQYQRLYMSRLRQKGRSNMKRLPMRLRPTNTELGKITSSKEWERASHRKYGALQAPPRKLDFEFRVF
;
A
#
# COMPACT_ATOMS: atom_id res chain seq x y z
N MET A 1 13.38 -3.15 -29.71
CA MET A 1 14.77 -2.75 -29.41
C MET A 1 15.15 -3.22 -28.01
N PHE A 2 15.78 -4.39 -27.90
CA PHE A 2 16.39 -4.84 -26.66
C PHE A 2 17.72 -4.10 -26.50
N ARG A 3 17.83 -3.23 -25.48
CA ARG A 3 19.15 -2.74 -25.05
C ARG A 3 19.88 -3.95 -24.47
N VAL A 4 20.82 -4.51 -25.22
CA VAL A 4 21.79 -5.47 -24.71
C VAL A 4 22.58 -4.74 -23.64
N SER A 5 22.27 -4.99 -22.37
CA SER A 5 23.15 -4.60 -21.28
C SER A 5 24.49 -5.25 -21.58
N LYS A 6 25.54 -4.44 -21.78
CA LYS A 6 26.92 -4.90 -21.79
C LYS A 6 27.19 -5.52 -20.42
N PHE A 7 26.87 -6.80 -20.25
CA PHE A 7 27.40 -7.57 -19.15
C PHE A 7 28.91 -7.59 -19.38
N LEU A 8 29.62 -6.73 -18.65
CA LEU A 8 31.07 -6.78 -18.53
C LEU A 8 31.38 -8.04 -17.73
N PHE A 9 31.36 -9.19 -18.41
CA PHE A 9 31.86 -10.41 -17.83
C PHE A 9 33.39 -10.26 -17.67
N PRO A 10 33.94 -10.54 -16.48
CA PRO A 10 35.39 -10.52 -16.30
C PRO A 10 36.04 -11.56 -17.23
N LYS A 11 37.26 -11.27 -17.70
CA LYS A 11 37.99 -12.21 -18.55
C LYS A 11 38.28 -13.51 -17.75
N PRO A 12 38.27 -14.67 -18.40
CA PRO A 12 38.73 -15.90 -17.76
C PRO A 12 40.18 -15.71 -17.29
N GLY A 13 40.47 -16.10 -16.05
CA GLY A 13 41.82 -15.96 -15.46
C GLY A 13 42.15 -14.60 -14.85
N CYS A 14 41.20 -13.66 -14.78
CA CYS A 14 41.37 -12.41 -14.04
C CYS A 14 41.60 -12.68 -12.54
N GLU A 15 42.60 -12.01 -11.95
CA GLU A 15 42.93 -12.20 -10.52
C GLU A 15 41.76 -11.83 -9.60
N GLU A 16 40.89 -10.92 -10.04
CA GLU A 16 39.70 -10.47 -9.32
C GLU A 16 38.61 -11.55 -9.17
N ILE A 17 38.58 -12.55 -10.05
CA ILE A 17 37.64 -13.70 -9.93
C ILE A 17 38.31 -14.95 -9.35
N THR A 18 39.63 -15.09 -9.48
CA THR A 18 40.36 -16.22 -8.90
C THR A 18 40.53 -16.06 -7.39
N ARG A 19 40.67 -14.83 -6.88
CA ARG A 19 40.64 -14.54 -5.44
C ARG A 19 39.21 -14.56 -4.91
N THR A 20 39.01 -15.15 -3.74
CA THR A 20 37.71 -15.12 -3.07
C THR A 20 37.39 -13.70 -2.60
N ALA A 21 36.32 -13.13 -3.15
CA ALA A 21 35.79 -11.83 -2.75
C ALA A 21 34.41 -11.98 -2.08
N ARG A 22 33.79 -10.84 -1.74
CA ARG A 22 32.45 -10.81 -1.13
C ARG A 22 31.42 -11.50 -2.04
N ARG A 23 30.63 -12.39 -1.46
CA ARG A 23 29.51 -13.06 -2.15
C ARG A 23 28.22 -12.29 -1.89
N ILE A 24 27.45 -12.05 -2.94
CA ILE A 24 26.16 -11.35 -2.86
C ILE A 24 25.10 -12.36 -2.40
N GLN A 25 24.30 -11.98 -1.40
CA GLN A 25 23.12 -12.73 -0.97
C GLN A 25 21.86 -12.25 -1.70
N LEU A 26 20.78 -13.02 -1.60
CA LEU A 26 19.47 -12.59 -2.11
C LEU A 26 19.04 -11.30 -1.39
N LYS A 27 18.80 -10.23 -2.15
CA LYS A 27 18.38 -8.95 -1.59
C LYS A 27 17.00 -9.08 -0.93
N PRO A 28 16.79 -8.44 0.23
CA PRO A 28 15.47 -8.42 0.87
C PRO A 28 14.45 -7.71 -0.02
N GLN A 29 13.21 -8.15 0.05
CA GLN A 29 12.11 -7.50 -0.66
C GLN A 29 11.56 -6.33 0.14
N GLU A 30 11.13 -5.29 -0.56
CA GLU A 30 10.37 -4.19 0.04
C GLU A 30 9.00 -4.64 0.56
N TYR A 31 8.45 -3.90 1.52
CA TYR A 31 7.12 -4.15 2.06
C TYR A 31 6.05 -4.16 0.96
N TYR A 32 5.11 -5.10 1.04
CA TYR A 32 4.13 -5.34 -0.01
C TYR A 32 3.28 -4.10 -0.35
N ALA A 33 2.86 -3.34 0.66
CA ALA A 33 2.05 -2.13 0.50
C ALA A 33 2.83 -0.83 0.72
N GLN A 34 4.15 -0.83 0.46
CA GLN A 34 5.02 0.34 0.66
C GLN A 34 4.51 1.61 -0.05
N HIS A 35 3.94 1.47 -1.23
CA HIS A 35 3.45 2.60 -2.04
C HIS A 35 2.03 3.04 -1.69
N ARG A 36 1.37 2.40 -0.71
CA ARG A 36 0.05 2.80 -0.22
C ARG A 36 0.24 3.79 0.93
N MET A 37 0.13 5.09 0.61
CA MET A 37 0.43 6.15 1.57
C MET A 37 -0.74 6.49 2.49
N GLN A 38 -0.45 6.71 3.77
CA GLN A 38 -1.45 7.10 4.79
C GLN A 38 -2.14 8.43 4.45
N VAL A 39 -1.42 9.39 3.87
CA VAL A 39 -1.99 10.71 3.46
C VAL A 39 -3.18 10.52 2.53
N TRP A 40 -3.11 9.58 1.60
CA TRP A 40 -4.20 9.29 0.68
C TRP A 40 -5.39 8.65 1.39
N GLN A 41 -5.14 7.75 2.35
CA GLN A 41 -6.19 7.06 3.10
C GLN A 41 -6.96 7.99 4.05
N MET A 42 -6.29 9.04 4.54
CA MET A 42 -6.90 10.06 5.40
C MET A 42 -7.71 11.08 4.59
N ARG A 43 -7.15 11.57 3.48
CA ARG A 43 -7.77 12.66 2.68
C ARG A 43 -8.80 12.17 1.69
N PHE A 44 -8.61 10.97 1.15
CA PHE A 44 -9.39 10.47 0.04
C PHE A 44 -10.07 9.14 0.37
N LYS A 45 -11.16 8.86 -0.34
CA LYS A 45 -11.75 7.53 -0.40
C LYS A 45 -12.07 7.18 -1.85
N GLU A 46 -11.81 5.93 -2.20
CA GLU A 46 -12.05 5.35 -3.52
C GLU A 46 -13.49 4.84 -3.58
N MET A 47 -14.32 5.35 -4.50
CA MET A 47 -15.73 4.96 -4.66
C MET A 47 -16.08 4.70 -6.12
N GLY A 48 -17.17 3.98 -6.36
CA GLY A 48 -17.71 3.68 -7.70
C GLY A 48 -17.46 2.24 -8.17
N PRO A 49 -17.98 1.89 -9.36
CA PRO A 49 -17.82 0.58 -10.00
C PRO A 49 -16.36 0.26 -10.30
N LEU A 50 -16.01 -1.03 -10.44
CA LEU A 50 -14.63 -1.50 -10.55
C LEU A 50 -13.76 -0.75 -11.59
N TYR A 51 -14.32 -0.46 -12.75
CA TYR A 51 -13.62 0.16 -13.88
C TYR A 51 -13.84 1.68 -14.00
N SER A 52 -14.73 2.25 -13.19
CA SER A 52 -15.07 3.68 -13.20
C SER A 52 -14.92 4.31 -11.80
N LYS A 53 -13.96 3.80 -11.03
CA LYS A 53 -13.69 4.31 -9.69
C LYS A 53 -13.12 5.71 -9.72
N VAL A 54 -13.60 6.56 -8.82
CA VAL A 54 -13.10 7.90 -8.58
C VAL A 54 -12.65 8.05 -7.14
N TRP A 55 -11.58 8.81 -6.94
CA TRP A 55 -11.14 9.19 -5.61
C TRP A 55 -11.82 10.49 -5.24
N VAL A 56 -12.51 10.52 -4.11
CA VAL A 56 -13.20 11.72 -3.65
C VAL A 56 -12.52 12.30 -2.41
N ALA A 57 -12.55 13.62 -2.30
CA ALA A 57 -12.12 14.39 -1.14
C ALA A 57 -13.29 15.24 -0.60
N LEU A 58 -13.18 15.73 0.63
CA LEU A 58 -14.09 16.74 1.14
C LEU A 58 -13.88 18.05 0.37
N GLY A 59 -15.00 18.64 -0.08
CA GLY A 59 -15.00 19.96 -0.71
C GLY A 59 -15.01 21.09 0.33
N GLY A 60 -14.49 22.25 -0.03
CA GLY A 60 -14.44 23.44 0.81
C GLY A 60 -13.04 24.02 0.97
N LYS A 61 -12.94 25.21 1.56
CA LYS A 61 -11.67 25.90 1.81
C LYS A 61 -11.13 25.50 3.18
N MET A 62 -10.16 24.59 3.22
CA MET A 62 -9.46 24.22 4.46
C MET A 62 -8.50 25.34 4.88
N ARG A 63 -8.94 26.22 5.80
CA ARG A 63 -8.10 27.30 6.35
C ARG A 63 -8.57 27.70 7.74
N ARG A 64 -7.62 27.97 8.64
CA ARG A 64 -7.92 28.58 9.94
C ARG A 64 -8.02 30.10 9.78
N ARG A 65 -9.11 30.71 10.28
CA ARG A 65 -9.33 32.17 10.23
C ARG A 65 -9.26 32.77 11.64
N ARG A 66 -9.20 34.10 11.73
CA ARG A 66 -9.31 34.85 13.00
C ARG A 66 -10.76 34.77 13.53
N ILE A 67 -10.92 34.96 14.84
CA ILE A 67 -12.22 35.02 15.53
C ILE A 67 -13.09 36.11 14.87
N GLY A 68 -14.39 35.83 14.68
CA GLY A 68 -15.34 36.73 14.02
C GLY A 68 -15.39 36.66 12.49
N ARG A 69 -14.58 35.81 11.84
CA ARG A 69 -14.69 35.53 10.39
C ARG A 69 -15.35 34.17 10.14
N GLN A 70 -16.18 34.08 9.10
CA GLN A 70 -16.96 32.87 8.77
C GLN A 70 -17.98 32.54 9.87
N ILE A 71 -18.89 33.49 10.13
CA ILE A 71 -19.91 33.37 11.19
C ILE A 71 -21.04 32.44 10.74
N ASP A 72 -21.51 32.57 9.49
CA ASP A 72 -22.55 31.68 8.98
C ASP A 72 -21.96 30.29 8.64
N ILE A 73 -22.46 29.29 9.35
CA ILE A 73 -22.06 27.89 9.21
C ILE A 73 -22.70 27.28 7.95
N LYS A 74 -23.78 27.85 7.42
CA LYS A 74 -24.45 27.34 6.20
C LYS A 74 -23.54 27.34 4.97
N ASP A 75 -22.53 28.21 4.94
CA ASP A 75 -21.47 28.21 3.91
C ASP A 75 -20.55 26.98 3.98
N LEU A 76 -20.36 26.42 5.19
CA LEU A 76 -19.46 25.29 5.45
C LEU A 76 -20.19 23.95 5.29
N ARG A 77 -20.64 23.68 4.07
CA ARG A 77 -21.37 22.44 3.76
C ARG A 77 -20.44 21.23 3.71
N TYR A 78 -20.88 20.13 4.31
CA TYR A 78 -20.20 18.84 4.22
C TYR A 78 -20.59 18.12 2.92
N TYR A 79 -19.66 18.01 1.97
CA TYR A 79 -19.89 17.26 0.74
C TYR A 79 -18.58 16.71 0.16
N TRP A 80 -18.71 15.68 -0.68
CA TRP A 80 -17.59 15.04 -1.36
C TRP A 80 -17.56 15.44 -2.85
N ARG A 81 -16.36 15.62 -3.40
CA ARG A 81 -16.12 15.82 -4.84
C ARG A 81 -14.97 14.95 -5.33
N PRO A 82 -15.00 14.47 -6.58
CA PRO A 82 -13.86 13.77 -7.16
C PRO A 82 -12.66 14.70 -7.20
N ILE A 83 -11.48 14.15 -6.92
CA ILE A 83 -10.21 14.86 -7.10
C ILE A 83 -9.89 14.98 -8.59
N GLU A 84 -8.93 15.84 -8.91
CA GLU A 84 -8.50 15.99 -10.28
C GLU A 84 -7.95 14.68 -10.86
N PRO A 85 -8.28 14.36 -12.13
CA PRO A 85 -7.90 13.10 -12.74
C PRO A 85 -6.39 12.93 -12.88
N GLN A 86 -5.60 14.01 -13.00
CA GLN A 86 -4.13 13.88 -13.08
C GLN A 86 -3.55 13.34 -11.77
N TYR A 87 -4.01 13.85 -10.61
CA TYR A 87 -3.58 13.34 -9.30
C TYR A 87 -4.09 11.93 -9.04
N GLN A 88 -5.32 11.61 -9.43
CA GLN A 88 -5.83 10.25 -9.31
C GLN A 88 -4.98 9.26 -10.12
N ARG A 89 -4.60 9.61 -11.37
CA ARG A 89 -3.70 8.80 -12.20
C ARG A 89 -2.32 8.65 -11.57
N LEU A 90 -1.77 9.71 -10.98
CA LEU A 90 -0.50 9.67 -10.27
C LEU A 90 -0.55 8.66 -9.11
N TYR A 91 -1.53 8.77 -8.22
CA TYR A 91 -1.65 7.88 -7.06
C TYR A 91 -1.95 6.43 -7.47
N MET A 92 -2.81 6.23 -8.48
CA MET A 92 -3.05 4.91 -9.06
C MET A 92 -1.78 4.31 -9.69
N SER A 93 -0.92 5.11 -10.32
CA SER A 93 0.33 4.60 -10.89
C SER A 93 1.30 4.10 -9.81
N ARG A 94 1.35 4.77 -8.65
CA ARG A 94 2.10 4.31 -7.47
C ARG A 94 1.58 2.96 -6.96
N LEU A 95 0.25 2.80 -6.89
CA LEU A 95 -0.39 1.55 -6.49
C LEU A 95 -0.26 0.41 -7.53
N ARG A 96 0.12 0.72 -8.79
CA ARG A 96 0.42 -0.25 -9.85
C ARG A 96 1.88 -0.71 -9.88
N GLN A 97 2.78 -0.07 -9.12
CA GLN A 97 4.21 -0.41 -9.16
C GLN A 97 4.44 -1.89 -8.79
N LYS A 98 3.68 -2.41 -7.82
CA LYS A 98 3.72 -3.84 -7.48
C LYS A 98 2.99 -4.67 -8.54
N GLY A 99 3.72 -5.54 -9.24
CA GLY A 99 3.16 -6.42 -10.27
C GLY A 99 3.04 -5.76 -11.65
N ARG A 100 3.84 -4.73 -11.92
CA ARG A 100 3.87 -3.98 -13.19
C ARG A 100 3.98 -4.85 -14.44
N SER A 101 4.64 -6.01 -14.37
CA SER A 101 4.79 -6.94 -15.49
C SER A 101 3.49 -7.68 -15.85
N ASN A 102 2.53 -7.80 -14.94
CA ASN A 102 1.28 -8.52 -15.17
C ASN A 102 0.14 -7.54 -15.51
N MET A 103 -0.16 -7.39 -16.80
CA MET A 103 -1.23 -6.49 -17.28
C MET A 103 -2.64 -6.91 -16.85
N LYS A 104 -2.87 -8.20 -16.53
CA LYS A 104 -4.17 -8.69 -16.04
C LYS A 104 -4.40 -8.36 -14.57
N ARG A 105 -3.37 -7.92 -13.85
CA ARG A 105 -3.45 -7.60 -12.43
C ARG A 105 -4.03 -6.20 -12.24
N LEU A 106 -5.15 -6.13 -11.54
CA LEU A 106 -5.74 -4.85 -11.14
C LEU A 106 -4.83 -4.10 -10.15
N PRO A 107 -4.87 -2.75 -10.13
CA PRO A 107 -4.12 -1.95 -9.16
C PRO A 107 -4.50 -2.32 -7.72
N MET A 108 -3.55 -2.15 -6.80
CA MET A 108 -3.83 -2.25 -5.37
C MET A 108 -4.88 -1.20 -4.95
N ARG A 109 -5.83 -1.58 -4.08
CA ARG A 109 -6.86 -0.64 -3.57
C ARG A 109 -6.29 0.38 -2.59
N LEU A 110 -6.97 1.51 -2.38
CA LEU A 110 -6.55 2.52 -1.40
C LEU A 110 -6.59 2.00 0.04
N ARG A 111 -7.68 1.31 0.40
CA ARG A 111 -7.85 0.62 1.68
C ARG A 111 -7.91 -0.89 1.44
N PRO A 112 -7.29 -1.71 2.31
CA PRO A 112 -7.38 -3.15 2.18
C PRO A 112 -8.83 -3.62 2.33
N THR A 113 -9.19 -4.64 1.58
CA THR A 113 -10.50 -5.31 1.66
C THR A 113 -10.36 -6.68 2.31
N ASN A 114 -11.46 -7.28 2.76
CA ASN A 114 -11.43 -8.60 3.39
C ASN A 114 -10.77 -9.67 2.51
N THR A 115 -10.99 -9.60 1.19
CA THR A 115 -10.33 -10.50 0.23
C THR A 115 -8.82 -10.28 0.16
N GLU A 116 -8.35 -9.03 0.18
CA GLU A 116 -6.91 -8.73 0.22
C GLU A 116 -6.26 -9.19 1.52
N LEU A 117 -6.94 -9.02 2.66
CA LEU A 117 -6.44 -9.44 3.98
C LEU A 117 -6.39 -10.96 4.12
N GLY A 118 -7.41 -11.66 3.62
CA GLY A 118 -7.48 -13.13 3.66
C GLY A 118 -6.59 -13.83 2.64
N LYS A 119 -6.30 -13.21 1.49
CA LYS A 119 -5.59 -13.87 0.38
C LYS A 119 -4.27 -14.51 0.78
N ILE A 120 -3.49 -13.85 1.63
CA ILE A 120 -2.18 -14.38 2.08
C ILE A 120 -2.39 -15.50 3.08
N THR A 121 -3.25 -15.32 4.08
CA THR A 121 -3.45 -16.31 5.15
C THR A 121 -4.25 -17.54 4.67
N SER A 122 -4.90 -17.45 3.52
CA SER A 122 -5.52 -18.56 2.80
C SER A 122 -4.56 -19.32 1.88
N SER A 123 -3.31 -18.90 1.70
CA SER A 123 -2.35 -19.65 0.89
C SER A 123 -1.83 -20.88 1.63
N LYS A 124 -1.33 -21.87 0.88
CA LYS A 124 -0.92 -23.18 1.42
C LYS A 124 0.16 -23.05 2.50
N GLU A 125 1.07 -22.09 2.34
CA GLU A 125 2.15 -21.83 3.28
C GLU A 125 1.64 -21.36 4.65
N TRP A 126 0.45 -20.76 4.70
CA TRP A 126 -0.17 -20.24 5.93
C TRP A 126 -1.33 -21.10 6.43
N GLU A 127 -1.61 -22.23 5.79
CA GLU A 127 -2.73 -23.10 6.15
C GLU A 127 -2.63 -23.66 7.57
N ARG A 128 -1.42 -23.95 8.05
CA ARG A 128 -1.20 -24.43 9.43
C ARG A 128 -1.05 -23.31 10.46
N ALA A 129 -0.96 -22.04 10.02
CA ALA A 129 -0.78 -20.90 10.92
C ALA A 129 -2.11 -20.41 11.52
N SER A 130 -2.72 -21.22 12.39
CA SER A 130 -4.03 -20.96 13.01
C SER A 130 -4.16 -19.57 13.63
N HIS A 131 -3.13 -19.09 14.32
CA HIS A 131 -3.09 -17.80 15.02
C HIS A 131 -3.20 -16.56 14.11
N ARG A 132 -3.03 -16.69 12.78
CA ARG A 132 -3.13 -15.57 11.82
C ARG A 132 -4.34 -15.66 10.90
N LYS A 133 -5.13 -16.74 10.99
CA LYS A 133 -6.29 -16.95 10.12
C LYS A 133 -7.48 -16.07 10.52
N TYR A 134 -8.38 -15.87 9.56
CA TYR A 134 -9.69 -15.23 9.76
C TYR A 134 -9.63 -13.84 10.39
N GLY A 135 -8.57 -13.09 10.11
CA GLY A 135 -8.43 -11.72 10.59
C GLY A 135 -8.16 -11.61 12.10
N ALA A 136 -7.34 -12.49 12.64
CA ALA A 136 -6.99 -12.51 14.07
C ALA A 136 -6.53 -11.15 14.64
N LEU A 137 -5.84 -10.32 13.82
CA LEU A 137 -5.39 -8.98 14.22
C LEU A 137 -6.47 -7.90 14.07
N GLN A 138 -7.50 -8.16 13.27
CA GLN A 138 -8.66 -7.27 13.11
C GLN A 138 -9.71 -7.52 14.20
N ALA A 139 -9.75 -8.73 14.76
CA ALA A 139 -10.60 -9.08 15.87
C ALA A 139 -10.19 -8.33 17.16
N PRO A 140 -11.13 -8.03 18.06
CA PRO A 140 -10.78 -7.52 19.37
C PRO A 140 -9.93 -8.53 20.14
N PRO A 141 -9.07 -8.07 21.07
CA PRO A 141 -8.28 -8.95 21.90
C PRO A 141 -9.18 -9.85 22.76
N ARG A 142 -8.72 -11.08 23.00
CA ARG A 142 -9.40 -11.99 23.93
C ARG A 142 -9.19 -11.49 25.36
N LYS A 143 -10.14 -11.82 26.25
CA LYS A 143 -9.95 -11.63 27.69
C LYS A 143 -8.72 -12.43 28.12
N LEU A 144 -7.87 -11.81 28.94
CA LEU A 144 -6.78 -12.48 29.62
C LEU A 144 -7.36 -13.36 30.75
N ASP A 145 -6.52 -14.22 31.30
CA ASP A 145 -6.89 -15.06 32.44
C ASP A 145 -7.27 -14.21 33.66
N PHE A 146 -8.07 -14.81 34.55
CA PHE A 146 -8.51 -14.21 35.82
C PHE A 146 -7.32 -13.69 36.65
N GLU A 147 -6.20 -14.41 36.63
CA GLU A 147 -4.98 -14.02 37.33
C GLU A 147 -3.80 -13.98 36.36
N PHE A 148 -3.71 -12.91 35.56
CA PHE A 148 -2.57 -12.66 34.68
C PHE A 148 -1.53 -11.79 35.40
N ARG A 149 -0.33 -12.32 35.64
CA ARG A 149 0.81 -11.59 36.24
C ARG A 149 2.04 -11.70 35.35
N VAL A 150 2.77 -10.60 35.18
CA VAL A 150 4.07 -10.54 34.46
C VAL A 150 5.11 -10.03 35.46
N PHE A 151 6.12 -10.84 35.77
CA PHE A 151 7.24 -10.50 36.66
C PHE A 151 8.48 -10.11 35.85
#